data_AF-A0A0W7WES8-F1
#
_entry.id   AF-A0A0W7WES8-F1
#
_cell.length_a   1.000
_cell.length_b   1.000
_cell.length_c   1.000
_cell.angle_alpha   90.00
_cell.angle_beta   90.00
_cell.angle_gamma   90.00
#
_symmetry.space_group_name_H-M   'P 1'
#
loop_
_entity.id
_entity.type
_entity.pdbx_description
1 polymer ?
#
loop_
_entity_poly.entity_id
_entity_poly.type
_entity_poly.pdbx_seq_one_letter_code
_entity_poly.pdbx_strand_id
1 'polypeptide(L)'
;MTNLAVGANSCLDGLARAKSADLSGVDVTVIEYAINDRMLLSYCGEETWLNAYEGLVRHLRREYPKMHVLPLILGRRGKNFFADQDVMRTGIMALARRYTLPVVDFDALMHRELPRFEEFKTIYRDGAHYLPPLIPSHLATMVAGAIAQCLLRGRPLEVPLPEPVGTGPFDDAQVMPLDALAPGELARERFENSRFQADAVFLPVGTHLDLGQEAGTPISVGYVSDRRSCDMVIETAGHRMRLHTQHELIATGEFEFLLRTTLPRRRHAAHLKGGPIRIHALHADQLGPGSDEFQKGYKMLANRSDGPQGLSLVRILRRL
;
A
#
# COMPACT_ATOMS: atom_id res chain seq x y z
N MET A 1 -5.74 2.92 21.21
CA MET A 1 -4.71 2.93 20.14
C MET A 1 -5.14 1.90 19.11
N THR A 2 -5.34 2.32 17.87
CA THR A 2 -5.75 1.43 16.76
C THR A 2 -4.55 1.24 15.84
N ASN A 3 -4.14 0.00 15.59
CA ASN A 3 -3.07 -0.32 14.66
C ASN A 3 -3.64 -0.84 13.34
N LEU A 4 -3.47 -0.07 12.27
CA LEU A 4 -3.90 -0.45 10.92
C LEU A 4 -2.76 -0.91 10.01
N ALA A 5 -1.53 -0.97 10.52
CA ALA A 5 -0.32 -1.22 9.73
C ALA A 5 -0.24 -2.67 9.25
N VAL A 6 -0.20 -2.87 7.94
CA VAL A 6 0.04 -4.17 7.30
C VAL A 6 1.45 -4.20 6.74
N GLY A 7 2.25 -5.18 7.18
CA GLY A 7 3.65 -5.31 6.74
C GLY A 7 3.78 -5.44 5.22
N ALA A 8 4.83 -4.84 4.67
CA ALA A 8 5.22 -4.91 3.26
C ALA A 8 4.15 -4.46 2.24
N ASN A 9 3.23 -3.57 2.64
CA ASN A 9 2.24 -2.94 1.76
C ASN A 9 2.51 -1.43 1.57
N SER A 10 1.93 -0.85 0.52
CA SER A 10 2.14 0.56 0.15
C SER A 10 1.09 1.50 0.75
N CYS A 11 1.30 2.81 0.57
CA CYS A 11 0.34 3.84 0.94
C CYS A 11 -1.04 3.69 0.29
N LEU A 12 -1.15 2.94 -0.82
CA LEU A 12 -2.44 2.59 -1.43
C LEU A 12 -3.27 1.63 -0.58
N ASP A 13 -2.59 0.70 0.10
CA ASP A 13 -3.24 -0.16 1.09
C ASP A 13 -3.72 0.70 2.27
N GLY A 14 -2.89 1.66 2.69
CA GLY A 14 -3.23 2.65 3.72
C GLY A 14 -4.46 3.49 3.35
N LEU A 15 -4.51 4.01 2.13
CA LEU A 15 -5.64 4.76 1.60
C LEU A 15 -6.93 3.92 1.59
N ALA A 16 -6.85 2.69 1.09
CA ALA A 16 -7.99 1.79 1.07
C ALA A 16 -8.46 1.43 2.50
N ARG A 17 -7.54 1.23 3.46
CA ARG A 17 -7.89 0.98 4.87
C ARG A 17 -8.51 2.20 5.53
N ALA A 18 -7.95 3.39 5.33
CA ALA A 18 -8.48 4.63 5.88
C ALA A 18 -9.92 4.90 5.39
N LYS A 19 -10.21 4.58 4.12
CA LYS A 19 -11.55 4.70 3.53
C LYS A 19 -12.57 3.69 4.05
N SER A 20 -12.12 2.57 4.60
CA SER A 20 -12.98 1.50 5.11
C SER A 20 -13.10 1.50 6.63
N ALA A 21 -12.22 2.19 7.35
CA ALA A 21 -12.19 2.23 8.81
C ALA A 21 -12.93 3.46 9.35
N ASP A 22 -13.61 3.30 10.49
CA ASP A 22 -14.07 4.43 11.29
C ASP A 22 -12.91 4.98 12.13
N LEU A 23 -12.46 6.19 11.79
CA LEU A 23 -11.40 6.90 12.51
C LEU A 23 -11.92 8.13 13.27
N SER A 24 -13.23 8.25 13.46
CA SER A 24 -13.86 9.44 14.08
C SER A 24 -13.37 9.74 15.50
N GLY A 25 -12.92 8.72 16.24
CA GLY A 25 -12.34 8.83 17.58
C GLY A 25 -10.82 9.00 17.63
N VAL A 26 -10.14 9.17 16.49
CA VAL A 26 -8.67 9.26 16.41
C VAL A 26 -8.22 10.72 16.41
N ASP A 27 -7.47 11.13 17.43
CA ASP A 27 -6.92 12.50 17.51
C ASP A 27 -5.65 12.68 16.67
N VAL A 28 -4.83 11.62 16.54
CA VAL A 28 -3.56 11.65 15.81
C VAL A 28 -3.39 10.34 15.04
N THR A 29 -3.06 10.45 13.75
CA THR A 29 -2.66 9.32 12.92
C THR A 29 -1.22 9.45 12.48
N VAL A 30 -0.49 8.33 12.47
CA VAL A 30 0.90 8.26 12.02
C VAL A 30 0.95 7.51 10.70
N ILE A 31 1.53 8.12 9.67
CA ILE A 31 1.66 7.53 8.33
C ILE A 31 3.12 7.18 8.07
N GLU A 32 3.44 5.89 7.95
CA GLU A 32 4.78 5.41 7.60
C GLU A 32 4.69 4.49 6.38
N TYR A 33 5.26 4.95 5.26
CA TYR A 33 5.40 4.14 4.04
C TYR A 33 6.73 4.39 3.31
N ALA A 34 7.66 5.17 3.88
CA ALA A 34 8.88 5.59 3.22
C ALA A 34 9.86 4.43 2.95
N ILE A 35 9.67 3.29 3.62
CA ILE A 35 10.39 2.04 3.32
C ILE A 35 9.63 1.18 2.30
N ASN A 36 8.31 1.06 2.47
CA ASN A 36 7.48 0.09 1.75
C ASN A 36 7.11 0.56 0.33
N ASP A 37 7.00 1.87 0.11
CA ASP A 37 6.56 2.45 -1.16
C ASP A 37 7.63 2.42 -2.25
N ARG A 38 8.84 1.92 -1.98
CA ARG A 38 9.89 1.81 -2.99
C ARG A 38 9.39 1.11 -4.27
N MET A 39 8.67 0.01 -4.14
CA MET A 39 8.19 -0.72 -5.32
C MET A 39 7.15 0.09 -6.11
N LEU A 40 6.29 0.83 -5.39
CA LEU A 40 5.31 1.76 -5.98
C LEU A 40 6.04 2.88 -6.75
N LEU A 41 7.02 3.53 -6.11
CA LEU A 41 7.83 4.56 -6.76
C LEU A 41 8.59 4.02 -7.98
N SER A 42 9.30 2.89 -7.82
CA SER A 42 10.10 2.31 -8.90
C SER A 42 9.26 1.90 -10.11
N TYR A 43 8.10 1.27 -9.90
CA TYR A 43 7.26 0.75 -10.97
C TYR A 43 6.30 1.76 -11.58
N CYS A 44 5.82 2.73 -10.81
CA CYS A 44 4.77 3.65 -11.25
C CYS A 44 5.26 5.10 -11.40
N GLY A 45 6.46 5.41 -10.92
CA GLY A 45 7.05 6.74 -10.97
C GLY A 45 6.68 7.62 -9.79
N GLU A 46 7.43 8.72 -9.64
CA GLU A 46 7.28 9.69 -8.56
C GLU A 46 5.89 10.30 -8.50
N GLU A 47 5.34 10.71 -9.65
CA GLU A 47 4.02 11.32 -9.74
C GLU A 47 2.91 10.38 -9.22
N THR A 48 2.91 9.11 -9.64
CA THR A 48 1.91 8.14 -9.16
C THR A 48 2.04 7.88 -7.66
N TRP A 49 3.27 7.75 -7.18
CA TRP A 49 3.55 7.59 -5.75
C TRP A 49 3.05 8.81 -4.96
N LEU A 50 3.35 10.02 -5.42
CA LEU A 50 2.92 11.27 -4.80
C LEU A 50 1.40 11.39 -4.78
N ASN A 51 0.73 11.11 -5.89
CA ASN A 51 -0.73 11.11 -5.98
C ASN A 51 -1.37 10.11 -5.00
N ALA A 52 -0.73 8.95 -4.78
CA ALA A 52 -1.19 7.96 -3.81
C ALA A 52 -1.01 8.42 -2.35
N TYR A 53 0.19 8.90 -2.00
CA TYR A 53 0.50 9.35 -0.65
C TYR A 53 -0.29 10.61 -0.28
N GLU A 54 -0.36 11.58 -1.18
CA GLU A 54 -1.19 12.78 -1.02
C GLU A 54 -2.68 12.44 -0.97
N GLY A 55 -3.13 11.46 -1.76
CA GLY A 55 -4.50 10.95 -1.69
C GLY A 55 -4.90 10.48 -0.28
N LEU A 56 -3.99 9.76 0.40
CA LEU A 56 -4.16 9.37 1.80
C LEU A 56 -4.22 10.59 2.74
N VAL A 57 -3.28 11.52 2.63
CA VAL A 57 -3.26 12.73 3.46
C VAL A 57 -4.55 13.55 3.29
N ARG A 58 -4.95 13.82 2.05
CA ARG A 58 -6.13 14.62 1.72
C ARG A 58 -7.41 13.93 2.18
N HIS A 59 -7.55 12.62 1.96
CA HIS A 59 -8.70 11.87 2.47
C HIS A 59 -8.83 11.99 3.99
N LEU A 60 -7.73 11.75 4.73
CA LEU A 60 -7.73 11.85 6.18
C LEU A 60 -8.08 13.27 6.67
N ARG A 61 -7.54 14.31 6.03
CA ARG A 61 -7.83 15.70 6.39
C ARG A 61 -9.24 16.14 6.03
N ARG A 62 -9.84 15.58 4.98
CA ARG A 62 -11.22 15.89 4.56
C ARG A 62 -12.24 15.19 5.46
N GLU A 63 -12.11 13.89 5.66
CA GLU A 63 -13.09 13.11 6.43
C GLU A 63 -12.92 13.31 7.95
N TYR A 64 -11.70 13.60 8.41
CA TYR A 64 -11.36 13.76 9.82
C TYR A 64 -10.62 15.08 10.06
N PRO A 65 -11.26 16.25 9.86
CA PRO A 65 -10.59 17.56 9.89
C PRO A 65 -9.94 17.91 11.23
N LYS A 66 -10.43 17.30 12.32
CA LYS A 66 -9.93 17.47 13.70
C LYS A 66 -8.77 16.54 14.06
N MET A 67 -8.38 15.64 13.16
CA MET A 67 -7.27 14.71 13.37
C MET A 67 -5.95 15.33 12.90
N HIS A 68 -4.90 15.14 13.70
CA HIS A 68 -3.53 15.42 13.28
C HIS A 68 -3.00 14.29 12.40
N VAL A 69 -2.42 14.65 11.26
CA VAL A 69 -1.75 13.69 10.37
C VAL A 69 -0.24 13.88 10.53
N LEU A 70 0.44 12.85 11.02
CA LEU A 70 1.88 12.85 11.32
C LEU A 70 2.63 11.88 10.38
N PRO A 71 3.17 12.35 9.25
CA PRO A 71 4.12 11.57 8.48
C PRO A 71 5.35 11.16 9.30
N LEU A 72 5.73 9.89 9.17
CA LEU A 72 6.95 9.31 9.72
C LEU A 72 7.81 8.81 8.56
N ILE A 73 9.07 9.25 8.53
CA ILE A 73 10.05 8.87 7.51
C ILE A 73 11.10 7.97 8.17
N LEU A 74 11.11 6.70 7.73
CA LEU A 74 12.08 5.70 8.16
C LEU A 74 13.07 5.37 7.04
N GLY A 75 14.22 4.87 7.48
CA GLY A 75 15.40 4.58 6.67
C GLY A 75 15.54 3.12 6.25
N ARG A 76 16.43 2.85 5.29
CA ARG A 76 16.87 1.49 4.95
C ARG A 76 18.38 1.40 5.09
N ARG A 77 18.87 0.19 5.38
CA ARG A 77 20.30 -0.05 5.61
C ARG A 77 21.18 0.22 4.37
N GLY A 78 20.69 -0.09 3.17
CA GLY A 78 21.50 -0.16 1.96
C GLY A 78 21.51 1.13 1.14
N LYS A 79 22.71 1.57 0.69
CA LYS A 79 22.86 2.76 -0.18
C LYS A 79 22.05 2.68 -1.48
N ASN A 80 21.81 1.46 -1.97
CA ASN A 80 21.00 1.20 -3.17
C ASN A 80 19.53 1.61 -3.02
N PHE A 81 19.08 1.97 -1.81
CA PHE A 81 17.73 2.48 -1.55
C PHE A 81 17.68 4.00 -1.42
N PHE A 82 18.82 4.67 -1.21
CA PHE A 82 18.86 6.07 -0.78
C PHE A 82 18.24 7.03 -1.80
N ALA A 83 18.50 6.82 -3.10
CA ALA A 83 17.92 7.67 -4.14
C ALA A 83 16.37 7.62 -4.13
N ASP A 84 15.79 6.41 -4.05
CA ASP A 84 14.33 6.25 -3.94
C ASP A 84 13.79 6.90 -2.65
N GLN A 85 14.52 6.74 -1.53
CA GLN A 85 14.13 7.32 -0.25
C GLN A 85 14.25 8.84 -0.21
N ASP A 86 15.24 9.42 -0.87
CA ASP A 86 15.42 10.87 -0.98
C ASP A 86 14.29 11.51 -1.78
N VAL A 87 13.85 10.85 -2.86
CA VAL A 87 12.67 11.26 -3.63
C VAL A 87 11.43 11.23 -2.74
N MET A 88 11.18 10.12 -2.03
CA MET A 88 10.03 10.00 -1.13
C MET A 88 10.08 11.02 0.01
N ARG A 89 11.25 11.22 0.62
CA ARG A 89 11.45 12.23 1.68
C ARG A 89 11.14 13.63 1.17
N THR A 90 11.63 13.97 -0.01
CA THR A 90 11.37 15.28 -0.64
C THR A 90 9.88 15.50 -0.86
N GLY A 91 9.18 14.50 -1.40
CA GLY A 91 7.72 14.55 -1.58
C GLY A 91 6.96 14.69 -0.26
N ILE A 92 7.29 13.90 0.76
CA ILE A 92 6.66 13.99 2.10
C ILE A 92 6.90 15.37 2.71
N MET A 93 8.10 15.93 2.61
CA MET A 93 8.41 17.27 3.12
C MET A 93 7.72 18.38 2.34
N ALA A 94 7.51 18.21 1.03
CA ALA A 94 6.71 19.13 0.22
C ALA A 94 5.24 19.11 0.65
N LEU A 95 4.65 17.92 0.84
CA LEU A 95 3.31 17.76 1.38
C LEU A 95 3.19 18.35 2.79
N ALA A 96 4.16 18.09 3.67
CA ALA A 96 4.16 18.61 5.02
C ALA A 96 4.14 20.14 5.06
N ARG A 97 4.91 20.79 4.18
CA ARG A 97 4.85 22.26 4.02
C ARG A 97 3.49 22.71 3.47
N ARG A 98 2.97 22.04 2.45
CA ARG A 98 1.69 22.38 1.80
C ARG A 98 0.50 22.27 2.76
N TYR A 99 0.44 21.19 3.52
CA TYR A 99 -0.68 20.85 4.41
C TYR A 99 -0.42 21.20 5.88
N THR A 100 0.72 21.84 6.19
CA THR A 100 1.15 22.20 7.55
C THR A 100 1.19 20.98 8.49
N LEU A 101 1.75 19.87 7.99
CA LEU A 101 1.85 18.64 8.76
C LEU A 101 3.13 18.64 9.61
N PRO A 102 3.07 18.21 10.89
CA PRO A 102 4.27 17.82 11.61
C PRO A 102 4.89 16.58 10.95
N VAL A 103 6.21 16.46 10.96
CA VAL A 103 6.92 15.29 10.39
C VAL A 103 7.95 14.78 11.38
N VAL A 104 8.02 13.47 11.54
CA VAL A 104 9.15 12.81 12.20
C VAL A 104 10.06 12.23 11.11
N ASP A 105 11.21 12.85 10.89
CA ASP A 105 12.23 12.34 9.96
C ASP A 105 13.33 11.63 10.74
N PHE A 106 13.10 10.35 11.03
CA PHE A 106 14.04 9.53 11.78
C PHE A 106 15.28 9.21 10.95
N ASP A 107 15.10 9.01 9.65
CA ASP A 107 16.19 8.66 8.74
C ASP A 107 17.22 9.79 8.61
N ALA A 108 16.77 11.03 8.41
CA ALA A 108 17.66 12.18 8.38
C ALA A 108 18.41 12.39 9.70
N LEU A 109 17.73 12.16 10.84
CA LEU A 109 18.39 12.19 12.16
C LEU A 109 19.50 11.15 12.22
N MET A 110 19.23 9.89 11.90
CA MET A 110 20.22 8.82 11.97
C MET A 110 21.41 9.08 11.04
N HIS A 111 21.18 9.62 9.84
CA HIS A 111 22.26 10.02 8.95
C HIS A 111 23.13 11.16 9.50
N ARG A 112 22.55 12.06 10.31
CA ARG A 112 23.29 13.13 10.97
C ARG A 112 24.10 12.63 12.17
N GLU A 113 23.49 11.79 13.01
CA GLU A 113 24.15 11.25 14.22
C GLU A 113 25.20 10.18 13.88
N LEU A 114 24.99 9.44 12.79
CA LEU A 114 25.88 8.36 12.32
C LEU A 114 26.34 8.64 10.87
N PRO A 115 27.19 9.66 10.66
CA PRO A 115 27.56 10.10 9.31
C PRO A 115 28.40 9.07 8.55
N ARG A 116 29.06 8.15 9.26
CA ARG A 116 29.78 7.05 8.63
C ARG A 116 28.83 5.91 8.32
N PHE A 117 28.74 5.54 7.04
CA PHE A 117 27.85 4.49 6.58
C PHE A 117 28.05 3.15 7.32
N GLU A 118 29.28 2.80 7.68
CA GLU A 118 29.56 1.57 8.43
C GLU A 118 28.90 1.57 9.82
N GLU A 119 28.89 2.71 10.52
CA GLU A 119 28.23 2.91 11.81
C GLU A 119 26.70 2.92 11.62
N PHE A 120 26.20 3.65 10.61
CA PHE A 120 24.77 3.65 10.26
C PHE A 120 24.24 2.24 10.00
N LYS A 121 24.98 1.35 9.32
CA LYS A 121 24.52 -0.03 9.08
C LYS A 121 24.28 -0.81 10.38
N THR A 122 24.98 -0.49 11.47
CA THR A 122 24.92 -1.25 12.73
C THR A 122 23.57 -1.10 13.44
N ILE A 123 22.80 -0.06 13.12
CA ILE A 123 21.48 0.18 13.73
C ILE A 123 20.38 -0.72 13.13
N TYR A 124 20.71 -1.55 12.14
CA TYR A 124 19.77 -2.43 11.45
C TYR A 124 20.07 -3.91 11.71
N ARG A 125 19.02 -4.69 11.97
CA ARG A 125 19.09 -6.16 11.99
C ARG A 125 19.25 -6.73 10.58
N ASP A 126 18.52 -6.17 9.62
CA ASP A 126 18.49 -6.61 8.23
C ASP A 126 18.40 -5.41 7.27
N GLY A 127 17.92 -5.60 6.04
CA GLY A 127 17.85 -4.52 5.04
C GLY A 127 16.78 -3.44 5.31
N ALA A 128 15.86 -3.66 6.25
CA ALA A 128 14.72 -2.77 6.50
C ALA A 128 14.33 -2.65 7.99
N HIS A 129 14.69 -3.60 8.84
CA HIS A 129 14.31 -3.58 10.25
C HIS A 129 15.45 -3.10 11.14
N TYR A 130 15.15 -2.16 12.03
CA TYR A 130 16.07 -1.67 13.06
C TYR A 130 16.45 -2.74 14.08
N LEU A 131 17.67 -2.65 14.62
CA LEU A 131 18.20 -3.55 15.64
C LEU A 131 17.60 -3.18 17.01
N PRO A 132 16.85 -4.09 17.66
CA PRO A 132 16.29 -3.84 18.99
C PRO A 132 17.35 -3.96 20.09
N PRO A 133 17.10 -3.41 21.30
CA PRO A 133 15.91 -2.62 21.66
C PRO A 133 16.12 -1.10 21.49
N LEU A 134 17.37 -0.63 21.47
CA LEU A 134 17.68 0.80 21.65
C LEU A 134 17.15 1.67 20.50
N ILE A 135 17.31 1.23 19.26
CA ILE A 135 16.92 2.02 18.08
C ILE A 135 15.39 2.16 17.98
N PRO A 136 14.58 1.08 18.08
CA PRO A 136 13.14 1.20 18.21
C PRO A 136 12.68 2.06 19.41
N SER A 137 13.33 1.96 20.57
CA SER A 137 12.98 2.78 21.75
C SER A 137 13.25 4.27 21.52
N HIS A 138 14.34 4.61 20.83
CA HIS A 138 14.66 5.98 20.47
C HIS A 138 13.63 6.54 19.47
N LEU A 139 13.32 5.78 18.42
CA LEU A 139 12.26 6.10 17.46
C LEU A 139 10.91 6.31 18.16
N ALA A 140 10.51 5.40 19.05
CA ALA A 140 9.26 5.49 19.80
C ALA A 140 9.20 6.77 20.66
N THR A 141 10.32 7.16 21.28
CA THR A 141 10.42 8.40 22.06
C THR A 141 10.18 9.63 21.19
N MET A 142 10.76 9.68 19.99
CA MET A 142 10.55 10.80 19.06
C MET A 142 9.11 10.88 18.58
N VAL A 143 8.52 9.74 18.19
CA VAL A 143 7.12 9.68 17.73
C VAL A 143 6.18 10.08 18.87
N ALA A 144 6.38 9.57 20.08
CA ALA A 144 5.58 9.94 21.25
C ALA A 144 5.69 11.44 21.56
N GLY A 145 6.89 12.02 21.48
CA GLY A 145 7.08 13.46 21.64
C GLY A 145 6.33 14.29 20.59
N ALA A 146 6.38 13.87 19.32
CA ALA A 146 5.65 14.54 18.25
C ALA A 146 4.13 14.44 18.42
N ILE A 147 3.62 13.27 18.83
CA ILE A 147 2.20 13.08 19.18
C ILE A 147 1.81 14.01 20.32
N ALA A 148 2.59 14.06 21.40
CA ALA A 148 2.33 14.94 22.53
C ALA A 148 2.27 16.42 22.10
N GLN A 149 3.18 16.87 21.24
CA GLN A 149 3.14 18.22 20.68
C GLN A 149 1.88 18.48 19.84
N CYS A 150 1.42 17.51 19.06
CA CYS A 150 0.16 17.63 18.31
C CYS A 150 -1.02 17.84 19.26
N LEU A 151 -1.11 17.01 20.32
CA LEU A 151 -2.18 17.09 21.31
C LEU A 151 -2.15 18.41 22.10
N LEU A 152 -0.95 18.89 22.47
CA LEU A 152 -0.78 20.17 23.18
C LEU A 152 -1.18 21.39 22.35
N ARG A 153 -1.05 21.33 21.01
CA ARG A 153 -1.52 22.38 20.10
C ARG A 153 -3.05 22.44 19.98
N GLY A 154 -3.76 21.47 20.54
CA GLY A 154 -5.21 21.32 20.41
C GLY A 154 -5.60 20.75 19.04
N ARG A 155 -6.90 20.76 18.74
CA ARG A 155 -7.41 20.25 17.47
C ARG A 155 -7.02 21.17 16.32
N PRO A 156 -6.63 20.65 15.15
CA PRO A 156 -6.42 21.46 13.95
C PRO A 156 -7.67 22.27 13.62
N LEU A 157 -7.46 23.47 13.09
CA LEU A 157 -8.54 24.25 12.52
C LEU A 157 -9.04 23.57 11.23
N GLU A 158 -10.35 23.55 11.07
CA GLU A 158 -10.99 23.15 9.83
C GLU A 158 -10.80 24.27 8.81
N VAL A 159 -9.88 24.04 7.88
CA VAL A 159 -9.55 24.96 6.79
C VAL A 159 -9.75 24.22 5.47
N PRO A 160 -10.16 24.92 4.39
CA PRO A 160 -10.21 24.33 3.07
C PRO A 160 -8.87 23.67 2.73
N LEU A 161 -8.91 22.48 2.12
CA LEU A 161 -7.69 21.84 1.65
C LEU A 161 -7.03 22.73 0.58
N PRO A 162 -5.71 22.95 0.66
CA PRO A 162 -5.01 23.70 -0.38
C PRO A 162 -5.01 22.93 -1.70
N GLU A 163 -4.64 23.63 -2.78
CA GLU A 163 -4.37 22.99 -4.07
C GLU A 163 -3.35 21.85 -3.92
N PRO A 164 -3.59 20.72 -4.60
CA PRO A 164 -2.73 19.54 -4.48
C PRO A 164 -1.32 19.80 -5.03
N VAL A 165 -0.36 19.04 -4.50
CA VAL A 165 1.03 19.04 -4.97
C VAL A 165 1.17 18.13 -6.19
N GLY A 166 0.53 16.97 -6.15
CA GLY A 166 0.38 16.07 -7.28
C GLY A 166 -0.68 16.55 -8.28
N THR A 167 -0.58 16.05 -9.51
CA THR A 167 -1.46 16.42 -10.63
C THR A 167 -2.86 15.83 -10.53
N GLY A 168 -3.04 14.80 -9.70
CA GLY A 168 -4.29 14.07 -9.59
C GLY A 168 -4.27 13.12 -8.39
N PRO A 169 -4.23 13.65 -7.15
CA PRO A 169 -4.21 12.83 -5.95
C PRO A 169 -5.40 11.86 -5.92
N PHE A 170 -5.18 10.68 -5.35
CA PHE A 170 -6.19 9.62 -5.31
C PHE A 170 -7.18 9.78 -4.15
N ASP A 171 -7.41 11.00 -3.66
CA ASP A 171 -8.30 11.22 -2.51
C ASP A 171 -9.78 10.99 -2.82
N ASP A 172 -10.17 11.12 -4.08
CA ASP A 172 -11.51 10.80 -4.61
C ASP A 172 -11.72 9.29 -4.86
N ALA A 173 -10.66 8.48 -4.72
CA ALA A 173 -10.74 7.06 -4.95
C ALA A 173 -11.76 6.39 -4.01
N GLN A 174 -12.38 5.32 -4.47
CA GLN A 174 -13.38 4.58 -3.72
C GLN A 174 -12.94 3.13 -3.58
N VAL A 175 -13.20 2.55 -2.42
CA VAL A 175 -13.08 1.11 -2.22
C VAL A 175 -14.35 0.47 -2.76
N MET A 176 -14.20 -0.42 -3.72
CA MET A 176 -15.31 -1.22 -4.21
C MET A 176 -15.84 -2.11 -3.08
N PRO A 177 -17.15 -2.08 -2.76
CA PRO A 177 -17.74 -2.96 -1.76
C PRO A 177 -17.50 -4.43 -2.11
N LEU A 178 -17.30 -5.27 -1.10
CA LEU A 178 -17.08 -6.71 -1.30
C LEU A 178 -18.26 -7.38 -2.02
N ASP A 179 -19.48 -6.90 -1.77
CA ASP A 179 -20.69 -7.36 -2.46
C ASP A 179 -20.63 -7.13 -3.97
N ALA A 180 -19.99 -6.05 -4.42
CA ALA A 180 -19.78 -5.78 -5.85
C ALA A 180 -18.68 -6.67 -6.45
N LEU A 181 -17.80 -7.24 -5.62
CA LEU A 181 -16.79 -8.23 -6.03
C LEU A 181 -17.32 -9.67 -6.02
N ALA A 182 -18.49 -9.90 -5.44
CA ALA A 182 -19.17 -11.20 -5.38
C ALA A 182 -20.48 -11.21 -6.20
N PRO A 183 -20.46 -10.92 -7.52
CA PRO A 183 -21.66 -11.08 -8.32
C PRO A 183 -22.05 -12.57 -8.37
N GLY A 184 -23.17 -12.94 -7.71
CA GLY A 184 -23.72 -14.30 -7.74
C GLY A 184 -23.28 -15.19 -6.57
N GLU A 185 -22.86 -16.42 -6.88
CA GLU A 185 -22.58 -17.51 -5.91
C GLU A 185 -21.09 -17.64 -5.50
N LEU A 186 -20.26 -16.63 -5.80
CA LEU A 186 -18.84 -16.69 -5.42
C LEU A 186 -18.70 -16.80 -3.90
N ALA A 187 -17.87 -17.77 -3.47
CA ALA A 187 -17.67 -18.05 -2.05
C ALA A 187 -16.98 -16.87 -1.35
N ARG A 188 -17.45 -16.54 -0.15
CA ARG A 188 -16.76 -15.61 0.74
C ARG A 188 -15.90 -16.38 1.72
N GLU A 189 -14.70 -15.86 1.94
CA GLU A 189 -13.74 -16.40 2.89
C GLU A 189 -13.37 -15.32 3.89
N ARG A 190 -13.17 -15.72 5.15
CA ARG A 190 -12.67 -14.84 6.20
C ARG A 190 -11.27 -15.30 6.59
N PHE A 191 -10.33 -14.36 6.55
CA PHE A 191 -8.95 -14.54 6.97
C PHE A 191 -8.74 -13.77 8.26
N GLU A 192 -8.20 -14.44 9.28
CA GLU A 192 -8.02 -13.85 10.60
C GLU A 192 -6.74 -14.36 11.25
N ASN A 193 -5.98 -13.42 11.82
CA ASN A 193 -4.87 -13.72 12.71
C ASN A 193 -4.82 -12.66 13.83
N SER A 194 -3.82 -12.75 14.71
CA SER A 194 -3.67 -11.83 15.85
C SER A 194 -3.48 -10.36 15.48
N ARG A 195 -3.24 -10.04 14.19
CA ARG A 195 -3.01 -8.67 13.71
C ARG A 195 -4.07 -8.17 12.75
N PHE A 196 -4.70 -9.04 11.96
CA PHE A 196 -5.57 -8.63 10.87
C PHE A 196 -6.78 -9.55 10.72
N GLN A 197 -7.89 -8.94 10.33
CA GLN A 197 -9.07 -9.60 9.79
C GLN A 197 -9.31 -9.06 8.38
N ALA A 198 -9.66 -9.93 7.45
CA ALA A 198 -10.05 -9.57 6.10
C ALA A 198 -11.09 -10.54 5.57
N ASP A 199 -12.18 -9.99 5.04
CA ASP A 199 -13.13 -10.74 4.23
C ASP A 199 -12.69 -10.67 2.76
N ALA A 200 -12.80 -11.78 2.05
CA ALA A 200 -12.41 -11.91 0.66
C ALA A 200 -13.45 -12.68 -0.14
N VAL A 201 -13.47 -12.44 -1.45
CA VAL A 201 -14.19 -13.25 -2.43
C VAL A 201 -13.21 -14.23 -3.05
N PHE A 202 -13.51 -15.53 -3.00
CA PHE A 202 -12.70 -16.56 -3.61
C PHE A 202 -13.11 -16.75 -5.08
N LEU A 203 -12.13 -16.56 -5.96
CA LEU A 203 -12.25 -16.77 -7.40
C LEU A 203 -11.45 -18.03 -7.77
N PRO A 204 -12.11 -19.16 -8.09
CA PRO A 204 -11.43 -20.40 -8.45
C PRO A 204 -10.56 -20.24 -9.71
N VAL A 205 -9.47 -20.99 -9.80
CA VAL A 205 -8.65 -21.02 -11.03
C VAL A 205 -9.47 -21.43 -12.25
N GLY A 206 -9.19 -20.81 -13.40
CA GLY A 206 -9.96 -20.97 -14.64
C GLY A 206 -11.21 -20.08 -14.72
N THR A 207 -11.52 -19.30 -13.68
CA THR A 207 -12.63 -18.36 -13.67
C THR A 207 -12.16 -16.90 -13.76
N HIS A 208 -13.11 -16.00 -13.98
CA HIS A 208 -12.86 -14.55 -14.02
C HIS A 208 -13.98 -13.77 -13.34
N LEU A 209 -13.60 -12.59 -12.84
CA LEU A 209 -14.51 -11.57 -12.33
C LEU A 209 -14.61 -10.45 -13.36
N ASP A 210 -15.84 -10.15 -13.80
CA ASP A 210 -16.15 -9.06 -14.73
C ASP A 210 -16.82 -7.90 -14.00
N LEU A 211 -16.11 -6.78 -13.92
CA LEU A 211 -16.60 -5.53 -13.37
C LEU A 211 -16.85 -4.61 -14.56
N GLY A 212 -18.12 -4.35 -14.88
CA GLY A 212 -18.54 -3.59 -16.07
C GLY A 212 -17.97 -2.17 -16.16
N GLN A 213 -18.44 -1.35 -17.11
CA GLN A 213 -17.89 0.00 -17.33
C GLN A 213 -17.96 0.91 -16.09
N GLU A 214 -19.01 0.76 -15.28
CA GLU A 214 -19.18 1.47 -14.01
C GLU A 214 -18.11 1.14 -12.96
N ALA A 215 -17.24 0.16 -13.23
CA ALA A 215 -16.11 -0.19 -12.39
C ALA A 215 -15.05 0.93 -12.32
N GLY A 216 -15.01 1.83 -13.30
CA GLY A 216 -14.09 2.95 -13.33
C GLY A 216 -12.64 2.53 -13.60
N THR A 217 -11.70 3.32 -13.10
CA THR A 217 -10.25 3.10 -13.23
C THR A 217 -9.71 2.42 -11.98
N PRO A 218 -9.14 1.20 -12.05
CA PRO A 218 -8.52 0.59 -10.88
C PRO A 218 -7.18 1.24 -10.56
N ILE A 219 -7.02 1.65 -9.31
CA ILE A 219 -5.76 2.15 -8.74
C ILE A 219 -4.98 1.01 -8.10
N SER A 220 -5.66 0.14 -7.34
CA SER A 220 -5.04 -1.01 -6.71
C SER A 220 -6.02 -2.17 -6.48
N VAL A 221 -5.47 -3.38 -6.43
CA VAL A 221 -6.20 -4.61 -6.09
C VAL A 221 -5.55 -5.22 -4.85
N GLY A 222 -6.35 -5.36 -3.79
CA GLY A 222 -6.00 -6.05 -2.57
C GLY A 222 -6.41 -7.52 -2.65
N TYR A 223 -5.52 -8.43 -2.27
CA TYR A 223 -5.73 -9.87 -2.26
C TYR A 223 -5.03 -10.52 -1.07
N VAL A 224 -5.43 -11.75 -0.77
CA VAL A 224 -4.72 -12.61 0.18
C VAL A 224 -3.73 -13.48 -0.58
N SER A 225 -2.48 -13.47 -0.12
CA SER A 225 -1.46 -14.44 -0.50
C SER A 225 -1.48 -15.59 0.49
N ASP A 226 -1.84 -16.78 0.03
CA ASP A 226 -1.92 -18.03 0.78
C ASP A 226 -1.33 -19.21 -0.05
N ARG A 227 -1.40 -20.44 0.49
CA ARG A 227 -0.87 -21.62 -0.20
C ARG A 227 -1.66 -22.02 -1.46
N ARG A 228 -2.91 -21.55 -1.60
CA ARG A 228 -3.81 -21.86 -2.71
C ARG A 228 -3.77 -20.79 -3.81
N SER A 229 -3.05 -19.70 -3.57
CA SER A 229 -2.97 -18.55 -4.47
C SER A 229 -2.52 -18.95 -5.88
N CYS A 230 -3.24 -18.51 -6.91
CA CYS A 230 -2.90 -18.69 -8.32
C CYS A 230 -2.35 -17.39 -8.95
N ASP A 231 -2.01 -17.38 -10.24
CA ASP A 231 -1.63 -16.12 -10.88
C ASP A 231 -2.87 -15.26 -11.11
N MET A 232 -2.71 -13.95 -10.95
CA MET A 232 -3.75 -12.97 -11.25
C MET A 232 -3.40 -12.25 -12.55
N VAL A 233 -4.36 -12.22 -13.48
CA VAL A 233 -4.30 -11.34 -14.65
C VAL A 233 -5.38 -10.29 -14.52
N ILE A 234 -4.97 -9.03 -14.55
CA ILE A 234 -5.87 -7.87 -14.53
C ILE A 234 -5.92 -7.31 -15.95
N GLU A 235 -7.12 -7.21 -16.51
CA GLU A 235 -7.37 -6.60 -17.80
C GLU A 235 -8.14 -5.30 -17.61
N THR A 236 -7.64 -4.21 -18.20
CA THR A 236 -8.29 -2.90 -18.15
C THR A 236 -7.97 -2.14 -19.42
N ALA A 237 -8.99 -1.60 -20.10
CA ALA A 237 -8.85 -0.78 -21.30
C ALA A 237 -7.92 -1.40 -22.38
N GLY A 238 -8.01 -2.72 -22.59
CA GLY A 238 -7.19 -3.46 -23.55
C GLY A 238 -5.79 -3.84 -23.08
N HIS A 239 -5.36 -3.41 -21.89
CA HIS A 239 -4.08 -3.81 -21.30
C HIS A 239 -4.26 -5.02 -20.39
N ARG A 240 -3.35 -6.00 -20.49
CA ARG A 240 -3.33 -7.20 -19.64
C ARG A 240 -2.06 -7.24 -18.82
N MET A 241 -2.21 -7.21 -17.49
CA MET A 241 -1.09 -7.29 -16.56
C MET A 241 -1.18 -8.59 -15.75
N ARG A 242 -0.14 -9.41 -15.84
CA ARG A 242 0.03 -10.63 -15.03
C ARG A 242 0.84 -10.35 -13.78
N LEU A 243 0.44 -10.94 -12.67
CA LEU A 243 1.22 -10.99 -11.44
C LEU A 243 1.16 -12.36 -10.76
N HIS A 244 2.26 -12.70 -10.08
CA HIS A 244 2.27 -13.77 -9.10
C HIS A 244 1.64 -13.28 -7.80
N THR A 245 0.79 -14.10 -7.19
CA THR A 245 0.10 -13.75 -5.93
C THR A 245 0.56 -14.58 -4.73
N GLN A 246 1.39 -15.62 -4.92
CA GLN A 246 1.99 -16.37 -3.81
C GLN A 246 3.32 -15.74 -3.37
N HIS A 247 3.44 -15.44 -2.08
CA HIS A 247 4.64 -14.86 -1.48
C HIS A 247 5.59 -15.96 -0.96
N GLU A 248 6.90 -15.72 -1.04
CA GLU A 248 7.95 -16.67 -0.61
C GLU A 248 7.75 -17.17 0.83
N LEU A 249 7.40 -16.26 1.75
CA LEU A 249 7.20 -16.58 3.17
C LEU A 249 5.97 -17.47 3.43
N ILE A 250 5.02 -17.53 2.48
CA ILE A 250 3.90 -18.49 2.54
C ILE A 250 4.38 -19.87 2.08
N ALA A 251 5.15 -19.91 1.00
CA ALA A 251 5.70 -21.15 0.46
C ALA A 251 6.66 -21.83 1.45
N THR A 252 7.42 -21.07 2.24
CA THR A 252 8.25 -21.60 3.32
C THR A 252 7.48 -21.98 4.58
N GLY A 253 6.18 -21.62 4.66
CA GLY A 253 5.33 -21.86 5.83
C GLY A 253 5.61 -20.94 7.02
N GLU A 254 6.34 -19.84 6.83
CA GLU A 254 6.58 -18.85 7.88
C GLU A 254 5.31 -18.08 8.24
N PHE A 255 4.43 -17.86 7.26
CA PHE A 255 3.09 -17.31 7.48
C PHE A 255 2.03 -18.19 6.83
N GLU A 256 0.84 -18.24 7.43
CA GLU A 256 -0.33 -18.92 6.86
C GLU A 256 -0.90 -18.13 5.67
N PHE A 257 -1.02 -16.81 5.85
CA PHE A 257 -1.44 -15.88 4.81
C PHE A 257 -0.83 -14.48 5.01
N LEU A 258 -0.79 -13.70 3.93
CA LEU A 258 -0.39 -12.30 3.94
C LEU A 258 -1.39 -11.46 3.14
N LEU A 259 -1.80 -10.30 3.67
CA LEU A 259 -2.53 -9.31 2.88
C LEU A 259 -1.56 -8.58 1.96
N ARG A 260 -1.90 -8.47 0.68
CA ARG A 260 -1.08 -7.83 -0.35
C ARG A 260 -1.94 -6.89 -1.18
N THR A 261 -1.35 -5.78 -1.57
CA THR A 261 -1.92 -4.86 -2.55
C THR A 261 -0.99 -4.74 -3.74
N THR A 262 -1.55 -4.85 -4.94
CA THR A 262 -0.84 -4.59 -6.21
C THR A 262 -1.49 -3.44 -6.95
N LEU A 263 -0.73 -2.83 -7.85
CA LEU A 263 -1.25 -1.86 -8.81
C LEU A 263 -1.38 -2.51 -10.17
N PRO A 264 -2.43 -2.19 -10.94
CA PRO A 264 -2.62 -2.68 -12.29
C PRO A 264 -1.89 -1.84 -13.37
N ARG A 265 -0.84 -1.06 -13.00
CA ARG A 265 -0.23 -0.05 -13.89
C ARG A 265 1.30 0.08 -13.71
N ARG A 266 2.05 0.15 -14.81
CA ARG A 266 3.42 0.67 -14.87
C ARG A 266 3.47 2.13 -15.34
N ARG A 267 4.64 2.78 -15.13
CA ARG A 267 5.01 4.13 -15.60
C ARG A 267 4.26 4.47 -16.90
N HIS A 268 3.55 5.61 -16.92
CA HIS A 268 2.82 6.20 -18.07
C HIS A 268 1.31 5.94 -18.22
N ALA A 269 0.66 5.21 -17.31
CA ALA A 269 -0.80 4.99 -17.37
C ALA A 269 -1.67 6.17 -16.86
N ALA A 270 -1.16 7.41 -16.86
CA ALA A 270 -1.93 8.62 -16.52
C ALA A 270 -3.11 8.89 -17.48
N HIS A 271 -3.18 8.14 -18.60
CA HIS A 271 -4.16 8.34 -19.68
C HIS A 271 -5.18 7.21 -19.85
N LEU A 272 -5.15 6.18 -19.00
CA LEU A 272 -6.16 5.11 -19.09
C LEU A 272 -7.52 5.68 -18.68
N LYS A 273 -8.35 5.96 -19.68
CA LYS A 273 -9.77 6.20 -19.54
C LYS A 273 -10.38 5.01 -18.79
N GLY A 274 -11.35 5.28 -17.91
CA GLY A 274 -12.11 4.24 -17.24
C GLY A 274 -12.66 3.21 -18.22
N GLY A 275 -12.84 1.98 -17.77
CA GLY A 275 -13.27 0.89 -18.62
C GLY A 275 -13.61 -0.36 -17.81
N PRO A 276 -14.13 -1.40 -18.45
CA PRO A 276 -14.39 -2.65 -17.76
C PRO A 276 -13.08 -3.21 -17.20
N ILE A 277 -13.16 -3.74 -15.98
CA ILE A 277 -12.06 -4.42 -15.30
C ILE A 277 -12.40 -5.91 -15.31
N ARG A 278 -11.51 -6.73 -15.87
CA ARG A 278 -11.61 -8.18 -15.78
C ARG A 278 -10.45 -8.73 -14.98
N ILE A 279 -10.73 -9.56 -13.98
CA ILE A 279 -9.70 -10.22 -13.16
C ILE A 279 -9.80 -11.72 -13.39
N HIS A 280 -8.73 -12.34 -13.90
CA HIS A 280 -8.66 -13.78 -14.13
C HIS A 280 -7.82 -14.47 -13.06
N ALA A 281 -8.30 -15.60 -12.58
CA ALA A 281 -7.56 -16.55 -11.77
C ALA A 281 -6.99 -17.64 -12.69
N LEU A 282 -5.67 -17.66 -12.91
CA LEU A 282 -5.03 -18.57 -13.87
C LEU A 282 -3.92 -19.40 -13.22
N HIS A 283 -3.69 -20.61 -13.74
CA HIS A 283 -2.45 -21.32 -13.44
C HIS A 283 -1.26 -20.65 -14.13
N ALA A 284 -0.06 -20.86 -13.58
CA ALA A 284 1.16 -20.23 -14.09
C ALA A 284 1.56 -20.71 -15.51
N ASP A 285 1.11 -21.91 -15.90
CA ASP A 285 1.39 -22.60 -17.17
C ASP A 285 0.32 -22.36 -18.25
N GLN A 286 -0.87 -21.88 -17.87
CA GLN A 286 -2.02 -21.66 -18.77
C GLN A 286 -1.95 -20.39 -19.63
N LEU A 287 -0.77 -19.83 -19.83
CA LEU A 287 -0.63 -18.56 -20.53
C LEU A 287 -0.32 -18.76 -22.00
N GLY A 288 -1.31 -18.40 -22.82
CA GLY A 288 -1.08 -18.10 -24.22
C GLY A 288 -0.17 -16.87 -24.40
N PRO A 289 0.35 -16.63 -25.61
CA PRO A 289 1.38 -15.64 -25.92
C PRO A 289 0.94 -14.15 -25.84
N GLY A 290 0.04 -13.78 -24.92
CA GLY A 290 -0.64 -12.47 -24.92
C GLY A 290 -0.80 -11.77 -23.57
N SER A 291 0.14 -11.93 -22.63
CA SER A 291 0.27 -10.95 -21.54
C SER A 291 1.23 -9.86 -21.99
N ASP A 292 0.74 -8.63 -22.14
CA ASP A 292 1.58 -7.51 -22.57
C ASP A 292 2.60 -7.15 -21.49
N GLU A 293 2.27 -7.37 -20.21
CA GLU A 293 3.14 -7.03 -19.08
C GLU A 293 3.10 -8.07 -17.95
N PHE A 294 4.29 -8.36 -17.40
CA PHE A 294 4.45 -9.19 -16.20
C PHE A 294 5.11 -8.38 -15.07
N GLN A 295 4.44 -8.29 -13.93
CA GLN A 295 4.94 -7.61 -12.75
C GLN A 295 5.32 -8.64 -11.67
N LYS A 296 6.62 -8.91 -11.56
CA LYS A 296 7.16 -9.68 -10.43
C LYS A 296 7.12 -8.80 -9.18
N GLY A 297 6.13 -9.01 -8.31
CA GLY A 297 6.09 -8.36 -7.00
C GLY A 297 7.31 -8.73 -6.14
N TYR A 298 7.57 -7.95 -5.08
CA TYR A 298 8.66 -8.25 -4.14
C TYR A 298 8.44 -9.61 -3.48
N LYS A 299 9.42 -10.53 -3.62
CA LYS A 299 9.39 -11.90 -3.09
C LYS A 299 8.15 -12.71 -3.49
N MET A 300 7.57 -12.41 -4.65
CA MET A 300 6.49 -13.22 -5.22
C MET A 300 7.07 -14.38 -6.03
N LEU A 301 6.49 -15.56 -5.85
CA LEU A 301 6.90 -16.81 -6.50
C LEU A 301 5.91 -17.17 -7.61
N ALA A 302 6.43 -17.77 -8.69
CA ALA A 302 5.56 -18.43 -9.66
C ALA A 302 4.85 -19.60 -8.98
N ASN A 303 3.55 -19.70 -9.20
CA ASN A 303 2.76 -20.78 -8.64
C ASN A 303 3.15 -22.13 -9.24
N ARG A 304 3.17 -23.16 -8.38
CA ARG A 304 3.42 -24.56 -8.77
C ARG A 304 2.10 -25.32 -8.72
N SER A 305 1.92 -26.25 -9.66
CA SER A 305 0.65 -26.85 -10.10
C SER A 305 0.00 -27.87 -9.14
N ASP A 306 0.24 -27.79 -7.83
CA ASP A 306 -0.06 -28.90 -6.93
C ASP A 306 -1.21 -28.52 -5.98
N GLY A 307 -2.47 -28.77 -6.39
CA GLY A 307 -3.69 -28.60 -5.57
C GLY A 307 -4.74 -27.63 -6.12
N PRO A 308 -5.92 -27.50 -5.47
CA PRO A 308 -6.94 -26.52 -5.86
C PRO A 308 -6.41 -25.10 -5.62
N GLN A 309 -6.40 -24.30 -6.69
CA GLN A 309 -5.89 -22.93 -6.66
C GLN A 309 -7.00 -21.90 -6.93
N GLY A 310 -6.78 -20.67 -6.46
CA GLY A 310 -7.66 -19.55 -6.74
C GLY A 310 -7.09 -18.22 -6.25
N LEU A 311 -7.89 -17.16 -6.37
CA LEU A 311 -7.58 -15.82 -5.86
C LEU A 311 -8.58 -15.45 -4.78
N SER A 312 -8.10 -15.09 -3.60
CA SER A 312 -8.94 -14.48 -2.57
C SER A 312 -8.81 -12.95 -2.66
N LEU A 313 -9.78 -12.31 -3.35
CA LEU A 313 -9.81 -10.87 -3.58
C LEU A 313 -10.43 -10.16 -2.38
N VAL A 314 -9.72 -9.19 -1.80
CA VAL A 314 -10.17 -8.45 -0.61
C VAL A 314 -10.87 -7.16 -1.00
N ARG A 315 -10.32 -6.43 -1.98
CA ARG A 315 -10.81 -5.11 -2.35
C ARG A 315 -10.22 -4.62 -3.67
N ILE A 316 -10.90 -3.66 -4.27
CA ILE A 316 -10.37 -2.86 -5.38
C ILE A 316 -10.51 -1.39 -5.01
N LEU A 317 -9.40 -0.65 -5.02
CA LEU A 317 -9.41 0.81 -4.94
C LEU A 317 -9.48 1.36 -6.35
N ARG A 318 -10.41 2.28 -6.62
CA ARG A 318 -10.72 2.77 -7.97
C ARG A 318 -11.05 4.26 -8.00
N ARG A 319 -10.91 4.91 -9.16
CA ARG A 319 -11.51 6.24 -9.45
C ARG A 319 -12.69 6.04 -10.40
N LEU A 320 -13.77 6.79 -10.19
CA LEU A 320 -14.92 6.83 -11.09
C LEU A 320 -14.69 7.88 -12.18
#